data_AF-A0A382L3M1-F1
#
_entry.id   AF-A0A382L3M1-F1
#
_cell.length_a   1.000
_cell.length_b   1.000
_cell.length_c   1.000
_cell.angle_alpha   90.00
_cell.angle_beta   90.00
_cell.angle_gamma   90.00
#
_symmetry.space_group_name_H-M   'P 1'
#
loop_
_entity.id
_entity.type
_entity.pdbx_description
1 polymer ?
#
loop_
_entity_poly.entity_id
_entity_poly.type
_entity_poly.pdbx_seq_one_letter_code
_entity_poly.pdbx_strand_id
1 'polypeptide(L)'
;MGASHKYICVKSLDNNYIFIYNHDKKRIFSMNTPINFQSKFDLFLDHWSPKIIAEMNDCQFKLVKIKGQFTWHEHKDTDEVFIVINGSMGIEF
;
A
#
# COMPACT_ATOMS: atom_id res chain seq x y z
N MET A 1 25.59 13.17 -10.69
CA MET A 1 25.39 11.85 -10.05
C MET A 1 23.91 11.55 -10.13
N GLY A 2 23.49 10.77 -11.12
CA GLY A 2 22.08 10.55 -11.43
C GLY A 2 21.44 9.59 -10.43
N ALA A 3 20.25 9.94 -9.92
CA ALA A 3 19.46 9.04 -9.10
C ALA A 3 19.22 7.73 -9.87
N SER A 4 19.67 6.60 -9.30
CA SER A 4 19.30 5.28 -9.78
C SER A 4 17.78 5.18 -9.72
N HIS A 5 17.12 5.12 -10.86
CA HIS A 5 15.69 4.86 -10.93
C HIS A 5 15.49 3.42 -10.44
N LYS A 6 14.96 3.26 -9.23
CA LYS A 6 14.79 1.94 -8.61
C LYS A 6 13.46 1.36 -9.09
N TYR A 7 13.53 0.52 -10.12
CA TYR A 7 12.41 -0.34 -10.48
C TYR A 7 12.25 -1.37 -9.37
N ILE A 8 11.05 -1.50 -8.83
CA ILE A 8 10.75 -2.50 -7.81
C ILE A 8 9.69 -3.47 -8.31
N CYS A 9 9.74 -4.68 -7.79
CA CYS A 9 8.67 -5.66 -7.93
C CYS A 9 8.28 -6.21 -6.57
N VAL A 10 6.99 -6.10 -6.25
CA VAL A 10 6.41 -6.63 -5.02
C VAL A 10 5.91 -8.05 -5.26
N LYS A 11 6.31 -8.97 -4.38
CA LYS A 11 5.92 -10.39 -4.42
C LYS A 11 5.25 -10.80 -3.11
N SER A 12 4.11 -11.44 -3.23
CA SER A 12 3.49 -12.20 -2.14
C SER A 12 4.16 -13.56 -2.01
N LEU A 13 4.62 -13.91 -0.82
CA LEU A 13 5.16 -15.25 -0.53
C LEU A 13 4.07 -16.20 0.01
N ASP A 14 2.95 -15.63 0.46
CA ASP A 14 1.73 -16.21 1.04
C ASP A 14 0.56 -15.20 0.82
N ASN A 15 -0.68 -15.49 1.25
CA ASN A 15 -1.79 -14.55 1.07
C ASN A 15 -1.70 -13.41 2.09
N ASN A 16 -1.56 -12.16 1.62
CA ASN A 16 -1.15 -11.07 2.51
C ASN A 16 -2.06 -9.86 2.51
N TYR A 17 -1.98 -9.16 3.64
CA TYR A 17 -2.54 -7.85 3.89
C TYR A 17 -1.41 -6.83 3.99
N ILE A 18 -1.46 -5.81 3.15
CA ILE A 18 -0.51 -4.70 3.21
C ILE A 18 -1.26 -3.44 3.54
N PHE A 19 -0.65 -2.65 4.40
CA PHE A 19 -0.91 -1.24 4.49
C PHE A 19 0.13 -0.45 3.70
N ILE A 20 -0.34 0.34 2.73
CA ILE A 20 0.48 1.16 1.86
C ILE A 20 0.29 2.62 2.27
N TYR A 21 1.40 3.34 2.42
CA TYR A 21 1.43 4.78 2.64
C TYR A 21 2.15 5.47 1.48
N ASN A 22 1.49 6.48 0.90
CA ASN A 22 2.02 7.31 -0.18
C ASN A 22 1.61 8.77 0.00
N HIS A 23 2.46 9.67 -0.48
CA HIS A 23 2.15 11.09 -0.59
C HIS A 23 1.27 11.35 -1.84
N ASP A 24 0.03 11.80 -1.64
CA ASP A 24 -0.87 12.23 -2.71
C ASP A 24 -1.63 13.49 -2.27
N LYS A 25 -1.54 14.54 -3.09
CA LYS A 25 -2.15 15.83 -2.79
C LYS A 25 -3.61 15.82 -3.22
N LYS A 26 -4.55 15.49 -2.32
CA LYS A 26 -5.91 16.06 -2.26
C LYS A 26 -6.80 15.43 -1.17
N ARG A 27 -7.65 16.31 -0.62
CA ARG A 27 -8.75 16.16 0.35
C ARG A 27 -8.34 15.96 1.81
N ILE A 28 -9.10 16.66 2.67
CA ILE A 28 -8.99 16.62 4.13
C ILE A 28 -10.27 15.96 4.62
N PHE A 29 -10.17 14.72 5.09
CA PHE A 29 -11.22 14.07 5.87
C PHE A 29 -10.81 14.03 7.35
N SER A 30 -11.62 14.61 8.23
CA SER A 30 -11.47 14.40 9.67
C SER A 30 -12.03 13.02 10.01
N MET A 31 -11.21 12.13 10.54
CA MET A 31 -11.67 10.88 11.13
C MET A 31 -11.78 11.02 12.65
N ASN A 32 -12.99 10.93 13.16
CA ASN A 32 -13.26 10.98 14.60
C ASN A 32 -13.43 9.57 15.21
N THR A 33 -13.16 8.50 14.45
CA THR A 33 -13.35 7.12 14.89
C THR A 33 -12.12 6.26 14.61
N PRO A 34 -11.76 5.33 15.53
CA PRO A 34 -10.69 4.37 15.29
C PRO A 34 -10.96 3.51 14.05
N ILE A 35 -9.92 3.21 13.27
CA ILE A 35 -10.00 2.23 12.17
C ILE A 35 -9.59 0.85 12.69
N ASN A 36 -10.47 -0.13 12.48
CA ASN A 36 -10.13 -1.54 12.58
C ASN A 36 -9.76 -2.09 11.20
N PHE A 37 -8.51 -2.54 11.01
CA PHE A 37 -8.04 -3.05 9.72
C PHE A 37 -8.76 -4.33 9.27
N GLN A 38 -9.02 -5.27 10.19
CA GLN A 38 -9.71 -6.51 9.86
C GLN A 38 -11.10 -6.22 9.28
N SER A 39 -11.88 -5.38 9.96
CA SER A 39 -13.21 -4.98 9.47
C SER A 39 -13.17 -4.29 8.11
N LYS A 40 -12.08 -3.59 7.76
CA LYS A 40 -11.91 -3.01 6.42
C LYS A 40 -11.51 -4.05 5.38
N PHE A 41 -10.67 -5.03 5.73
CA PHE A 41 -10.32 -6.13 4.83
C PHE A 41 -11.51 -7.04 4.49
N ASP A 42 -12.50 -7.15 5.38
CA ASP A 42 -13.71 -7.94 5.14
C ASP A 42 -14.63 -7.31 4.08
N LEU A 43 -14.44 -6.02 3.75
CA LEU A 43 -15.28 -5.29 2.78
C LEU A 43 -14.89 -5.52 1.31
N PHE A 44 -13.76 -6.16 1.03
CA PHE A 44 -13.30 -6.38 -0.35
C PHE A 44 -12.53 -7.71 -0.49
N LEU A 45 -12.59 -8.33 -1.67
CA LEU A 45 -11.91 -9.61 -1.96
C LEU A 45 -10.87 -9.50 -3.06
N ASP A 46 -10.89 -8.41 -3.81
CA ASP A 46 -10.01 -8.12 -4.94
C ASP A 46 -8.55 -8.02 -4.49
N HIS A 47 -7.66 -8.61 -5.28
CA HIS A 47 -6.22 -8.53 -5.09
C HIS A 47 -5.64 -7.38 -5.91
N TRP A 48 -4.53 -6.79 -5.44
CA TRP A 48 -3.83 -5.69 -6.11
C TRP A 48 -4.71 -4.46 -6.41
N SER A 49 -5.77 -4.26 -5.62
CA SER A 49 -6.66 -3.09 -5.68
C SER A 49 -6.60 -2.33 -4.35
N PRO A 50 -5.68 -1.37 -4.18
CA PRO A 50 -5.55 -0.60 -2.95
C PRO A 50 -6.82 0.20 -2.63
N LYS A 51 -7.32 0.08 -1.40
CA LYS A 51 -8.48 0.84 -0.90
C LYS A 51 -8.00 1.90 0.08
N ILE A 52 -8.27 3.17 -0.19
CA ILE A 52 -7.98 4.26 0.75
C ILE A 52 -8.88 4.09 1.97
N ILE A 53 -8.27 4.00 3.15
CA ILE A 53 -9.00 3.87 4.42
C ILE A 53 -8.88 5.11 5.29
N ALA A 54 -7.87 5.95 5.06
CA ALA A 54 -7.63 7.20 5.78
C ALA A 54 -6.74 8.14 4.98
N GLU A 55 -6.79 9.42 5.36
CA GLU A 55 -5.92 10.47 4.86
C GLU A 55 -5.34 11.23 6.06
N MET A 56 -4.08 11.64 5.97
CA MET A 56 -3.43 12.51 6.95
C MET A 56 -2.57 13.52 6.20
N ASN A 57 -2.97 14.78 6.19
CA ASN A 57 -2.39 15.82 5.33
C ASN A 57 -2.42 15.36 3.86
N ASP A 58 -1.31 15.48 3.14
CA ASP A 58 -1.16 15.06 1.75
C ASP A 58 -0.79 13.56 1.63
N CYS A 59 -1.23 12.73 2.56
CA CYS A 59 -0.87 11.31 2.59
C CYS A 59 -2.09 10.42 2.66
N GLN A 60 -2.07 9.32 1.92
CA GLN A 60 -3.10 8.31 1.92
C GLN A 60 -2.61 7.03 2.58
N PHE A 61 -3.48 6.45 3.38
CA PHE A 61 -3.31 5.13 3.96
C PHE A 61 -4.23 4.16 3.26
N LYS A 62 -3.66 3.10 2.68
CA LYS A 62 -4.37 2.16 1.82
C LYS A 62 -4.24 0.75 2.35
N LEU A 63 -5.30 -0.04 2.23
CA LEU A 63 -5.25 -1.49 2.45
C LEU A 63 -5.28 -2.20 1.11
N VAL A 64 -4.46 -3.24 0.95
CA VAL A 64 -4.47 -4.09 -0.24
C VAL A 64 -4.26 -5.55 0.13
N LYS A 65 -4.96 -6.44 -0.57
CA LYS A 65 -4.70 -7.87 -0.58
C LYS A 65 -3.76 -8.18 -1.74
N ILE A 66 -2.67 -8.90 -1.50
CA ILE A 66 -1.72 -9.23 -2.56
C ILE A 66 -1.58 -10.74 -2.75
N LYS A 67 -1.27 -11.16 -3.97
CA LYS A 67 -1.10 -12.56 -4.34
C LYS A 67 -0.21 -12.70 -5.57
N GLY A 68 0.77 -13.59 -5.51
CA GLY A 68 1.74 -13.77 -6.58
C GLY A 68 2.63 -12.54 -6.75
N GLN A 69 2.98 -12.23 -7.99
CA GLN A 69 3.91 -11.15 -8.34
C GLN A 69 3.16 -9.97 -8.95
N PHE A 70 3.52 -8.74 -8.54
CA PHE A 70 3.05 -7.52 -9.18
C PHE A 70 3.92 -7.14 -10.39
N THR A 71 3.44 -6.21 -11.21
CA THR A 71 4.26 -5.68 -12.30
C THR A 71 5.47 -4.89 -11.74
N TRP A 72 6.59 -4.94 -12.46
CA TRP A 72 7.70 -4.02 -12.22
C TRP A 72 7.23 -2.58 -12.42
N HIS A 73 7.53 -1.71 -11.46
CA HIS A 73 7.12 -0.30 -11.49
C HIS A 73 8.13 0.56 -10.73
N GLU A 74 7.99 1.88 -10.83
CA GLU A 74 8.80 2.85 -10.10
C GLU A 74 7.92 3.99 -9.57
N HIS A 75 8.37 4.62 -8.49
CA HIS A 75 7.80 5.86 -7.97
C HIS A 75 8.87 6.94 -8.04
N LYS A 76 8.72 7.89 -8.98
CA LYS A 76 9.74 8.92 -9.24
C LYS A 76 9.77 10.01 -8.17
N ASP A 77 8.61 10.31 -7.61
CA ASP A 77 8.38 11.54 -6.86
C ASP A 77 8.00 11.30 -5.39
N THR A 78 7.81 10.04 -4.98
CA THR A 78 7.45 9.68 -3.61
C THR A 78 8.08 8.35 -3.22
N ASP A 79 8.49 8.26 -1.96
CA ASP A 79 8.71 6.97 -1.33
C ASP A 79 7.35 6.29 -1.07
N GLU A 80 7.35 4.96 -1.06
CA GLU A 80 6.20 4.13 -0.70
C GLU A 80 6.59 3.25 0.50
N VAL A 81 5.77 3.27 1.55
CA VAL A 81 5.98 2.42 2.73
C VAL A 81 5.00 1.26 2.70
N PHE A 82 5.54 0.06 2.90
CA PHE A 82 4.79 -1.18 3.01
C PHE A 82 4.84 -1.69 4.45
N ILE A 83 3.67 -1.96 5.04
CA ILE A 83 3.56 -2.62 6.33
C ILE A 83 2.76 -3.91 6.15
N VAL A 84 3.37 -5.04 6.46
CA VAL A 84 2.71 -6.35 6.40
C VAL A 84 1.88 -6.56 7.66
N ILE A 85 0.57 -6.71 7.49
CA ILE A 85 -0.37 -6.96 8.59
C ILE A 85 -0.56 -8.46 8.82
N ASN A 86 -0.50 -9.26 7.76
CA ASN A 86 -0.57 -10.73 7.81
C ASN A 86 0.24 -11.33 6.66
N GLY A 87 0.93 -12.43 6.98
CA GLY A 87 1.86 -13.19 6.13
C GLY A 87 3.17 -12.49 5.81
N SER A 88 3.65 -12.58 4.58
CA SER A 88 5.06 -12.41 4.18
C SER A 88 5.23 -11.85 2.75
N MET A 89 5.94 -10.74 2.61
CA MET A 89 6.20 -10.09 1.32
C MET A 89 7.70 -10.04 1.01
N GLY A 90 8.05 -10.13 -0.28
CA GLY A 90 9.37 -9.78 -0.81
C GLY A 90 9.33 -8.58 -1.76
N ILE A 91 10.43 -7.84 -1.83
CA ILE A 91 10.67 -6.76 -2.79
C ILE A 91 11.97 -7.06 -3.53
N GLU A 92 11.93 -6.97 -4.86
CA GLU A 92 13.10 -7.08 -5.76
C GLU A 92 13.45 -5.71 -6.32
N PHE A 93 14.75 -5.47 -6.57
CA PHE A 93 15.34 -4.21 -7.03
C PHE A 93 16.28 -4.42 -8.22
#